data_AF-A0A1G7G925-F1
#
_entry.id   AF-A0A1G7G925-F1
#
_cell.length_a   1.000
_cell.length_b   1.000
_cell.length_c   1.000
_cell.angle_alpha   90.00
_cell.angle_beta   90.00
_cell.angle_gamma   90.00
#
_symmetry.space_group_name_H-M   'P 1'
#
loop_
_entity.id
_entity.type
_entity.pdbx_description
1 polymer ?
#
loop_
_entity_poly.entity_id
_entity_poly.type
_entity_poly.pdbx_seq_one_letter_code
_entity_poly.pdbx_strand_id
1 'polypeptide(L)'
;MEYRFTKEAGNCGILVHASTPRALYAMFPKSMEVQMEHENAGDFWCIQMDITTDNMISRRGPKEEWGVVEGKARRIKNLTEGSEHALGEWNTMVIECFQDKIKVWVNGDFVNYGYNAGETSGQIAIQAEGAEVAFKTLNLTPIFRLSE
;
A
#
# COMPACT_ATOMS: atom_id res chain seq x y z
N MET A 1 3.02 -6.21 10.67
CA MET A 1 3.58 -7.39 9.99
C MET A 1 5.09 -7.24 9.91
N GLU A 2 5.80 -8.34 9.69
CA GLU A 2 7.23 -8.35 9.41
C GLU A 2 7.49 -9.05 8.08
N TYR A 3 8.26 -8.40 7.19
CA TYR A 3 8.57 -8.92 5.86
C TYR A 3 10.04 -8.71 5.49
N ARG A 4 10.52 -9.48 4.51
CA ARG A 4 11.78 -9.22 3.80
C ARG A 4 11.78 -9.87 2.43
N PHE A 5 12.51 -9.28 1.49
CA PHE A 5 12.94 -10.01 0.29
C PHE A 5 14.21 -10.82 0.61
N THR A 6 14.22 -12.10 0.27
CA THR A 6 15.22 -13.04 0.79
C THR A 6 16.50 -13.12 -0.06
N LYS A 7 16.43 -12.75 -1.34
CA LYS A 7 17.50 -12.94 -2.32
C LYS A 7 17.79 -11.67 -3.13
N GLU A 8 16.77 -11.15 -3.79
CA GLU A 8 16.85 -10.00 -4.69
C GLU A 8 15.76 -8.98 -4.35
N ALA A 9 15.98 -7.72 -4.70
CA ALA A 9 14.94 -6.69 -4.59
C ALA A 9 13.71 -7.09 -5.41
N GLY A 10 12.53 -6.75 -4.91
CA GLY A 10 11.28 -7.26 -5.47
C GLY A 10 10.09 -6.35 -5.26
N ASN A 11 8.95 -6.84 -5.73
CA ASN A 11 7.65 -6.20 -5.58
C ASN A 11 6.68 -7.14 -4.85
N CYS A 12 6.05 -6.61 -3.82
CA CYS A 12 5.07 -7.26 -2.95
C CYS A 12 4.11 -6.16 -2.44
N GLY A 13 2.97 -6.51 -1.86
CA GLY A 13 2.05 -5.51 -1.37
C GLY A 13 0.93 -6.09 -0.52
N ILE A 14 0.38 -5.26 0.37
CA ILE A 14 -0.85 -5.56 1.09
C ILE A 14 -1.99 -4.78 0.47
N LEU A 15 -2.98 -5.51 -0.04
CA LEU A 15 -4.18 -4.97 -0.66
C LEU A 15 -5.25 -4.90 0.42
N VAL A 16 -5.60 -3.70 0.84
CA VAL A 16 -6.70 -3.44 1.78
C VAL A 16 -7.98 -3.07 1.03
N HIS A 17 -9.12 -3.30 1.67
CA HIS A 17 -10.45 -3.12 1.08
C HIS A 17 -10.64 -3.91 -0.24
N ALA A 18 -9.97 -5.06 -0.36
CA ALA A 18 -10.03 -5.89 -1.55
C ALA A 18 -11.45 -6.45 -1.74
N SER A 19 -11.99 -6.28 -2.94
CA SER A 19 -13.37 -6.64 -3.27
C SER A 19 -13.45 -7.42 -4.57
N THR A 20 -13.91 -6.81 -5.66
CA THR A 20 -14.13 -7.45 -6.96
C THR A 20 -12.83 -8.07 -7.47
N PRO A 21 -12.73 -9.42 -7.57
CA PRO A 21 -11.54 -10.08 -8.08
C PRO A 21 -11.26 -9.70 -9.53
N ARG A 22 -9.98 -9.69 -9.93
CA ARG A 22 -9.55 -9.51 -11.34
C ARG A 22 -10.08 -8.22 -12.00
N ALA A 23 -10.32 -7.17 -11.21
CA ALA A 23 -10.87 -5.89 -11.67
C ALA A 23 -9.87 -5.06 -12.50
N LEU A 24 -8.57 -5.23 -12.31
CA LEU A 24 -7.53 -4.60 -13.12
C LEU A 24 -6.62 -5.67 -13.74
N TYR A 25 -6.37 -5.57 -15.05
CA TYR A 25 -5.55 -6.51 -15.83
C TYR A 25 -5.99 -7.98 -15.77
N ALA A 26 -7.25 -8.26 -15.43
CA ALA A 26 -7.73 -9.60 -15.12
C ALA A 26 -6.93 -10.33 -14.01
N MET A 27 -6.18 -9.57 -13.20
CA MET A 27 -5.21 -10.08 -12.23
C MET A 27 -5.47 -9.49 -10.84
N PHE A 28 -5.45 -8.17 -10.69
CA PHE A 28 -5.60 -7.52 -9.39
C PHE A 28 -7.07 -7.37 -8.99
N PRO A 29 -7.44 -7.61 -7.72
CA PRO A 29 -8.76 -7.25 -7.22
C PRO A 29 -8.86 -5.73 -7.06
N LYS A 30 -10.08 -5.19 -7.16
CA LYS A 30 -10.36 -3.81 -6.77
C LYS A 30 -9.96 -3.63 -5.30
N SER A 31 -9.03 -2.71 -5.03
CA SER A 31 -8.39 -2.55 -3.73
C SER A 31 -7.53 -1.29 -3.65
N MET A 32 -7.13 -0.93 -2.42
CA MET A 32 -6.01 -0.03 -2.20
C MET A 32 -4.79 -0.89 -1.88
N GLU A 33 -3.76 -0.80 -2.69
CA GLU A 33 -2.49 -1.46 -2.39
C GLU A 33 -1.62 -0.52 -1.56
N VAL A 34 -1.18 -1.01 -0.40
CA VAL A 34 -0.04 -0.47 0.34
C VAL A 34 1.18 -1.22 -0.14
N GLN A 35 1.99 -0.53 -0.94
CA GLN A 35 3.11 -1.09 -1.68
C GLN A 35 4.21 -1.57 -0.74
N MET A 36 4.91 -2.64 -1.12
CA MET A 36 6.09 -3.17 -0.45
C MET A 36 7.24 -3.42 -1.44
N GLU A 37 7.17 -2.85 -2.65
CA GLU A 37 8.30 -2.75 -3.58
C GLU A 37 9.50 -2.09 -2.91
N HIS A 38 10.67 -2.71 -3.07
CA HIS A 38 11.92 -2.21 -2.50
C HIS A 38 12.17 -0.75 -2.87
N GLU A 39 12.53 0.06 -1.88
CA GLU A 39 12.71 1.52 -1.91
C GLU A 39 11.40 2.35 -2.02
N ASN A 40 10.24 1.69 -2.16
CA ASN A 40 8.94 2.33 -2.38
C ASN A 40 7.87 1.86 -1.38
N ALA A 41 8.28 1.25 -0.27
CA ALA A 41 7.34 0.73 0.72
C ALA A 41 6.45 1.82 1.32
N GLY A 42 5.15 1.53 1.36
CA GLY A 42 4.13 2.44 1.87
C GLY A 42 3.50 3.36 0.81
N ASP A 43 3.96 3.33 -0.44
CA ASP A 43 3.24 3.97 -1.54
C ASP A 43 1.81 3.43 -1.65
N PHE A 44 0.88 4.29 -2.07
CA PHE A 44 -0.46 3.83 -2.42
C PHE A 44 -0.57 3.56 -3.91
N TRP A 45 -1.16 2.43 -4.25
CA TRP A 45 -1.58 2.11 -5.60
C TRP A 45 -3.10 1.97 -5.66
N CYS A 46 -3.72 2.89 -6.40
CA CYS A 46 -5.16 2.93 -6.62
C CYS A 46 -5.57 1.88 -7.66
N ILE A 47 -6.24 0.79 -7.23
CA ILE A 47 -6.68 -0.30 -8.11
C ILE A 47 -8.20 -0.32 -8.18
N GLN A 48 -8.77 0.31 -9.22
CA GLN A 48 -10.22 0.44 -9.42
C GLN A 48 -10.98 1.12 -8.25
N MET A 49 -10.23 1.75 -7.34
CA MET A 49 -10.68 2.64 -6.27
C MET A 49 -9.66 3.73 -6.04
N ASP A 50 -10.07 4.82 -5.38
CA ASP A 50 -9.23 5.99 -5.17
C ASP A 50 -9.12 6.39 -3.69
N ILE A 51 -8.09 7.17 -3.39
CA ILE A 51 -7.84 7.77 -2.08
C ILE A 51 -7.20 9.15 -2.26
N THR A 52 -7.47 10.06 -1.32
CA THR A 52 -6.84 11.39 -1.26
C THR A 52 -5.71 11.36 -0.25
N THR A 53 -4.59 12.02 -0.56
CA THR A 53 -3.54 12.31 0.40
C THR A 53 -3.20 13.81 0.35
N ASP A 54 -2.39 14.30 1.28
CA ASP A 54 -1.89 15.67 1.16
C ASP A 54 -0.81 15.77 0.08
N ASN A 55 -0.75 16.93 -0.59
CA ASN A 55 0.21 17.22 -1.67
C ASN A 55 0.07 16.30 -2.90
N MET A 56 -1.16 15.92 -3.28
CA MET A 56 -1.41 15.00 -4.41
C MET A 56 -0.68 15.36 -5.71
N ILE A 57 -0.58 16.65 -6.07
CA ILE A 57 0.08 17.05 -7.33
C ILE A 57 1.57 16.66 -7.32
N SER A 58 2.29 16.88 -6.21
CA SER A 58 3.70 16.48 -6.13
C SER A 58 3.87 14.97 -6.00
N ARG A 59 2.89 14.26 -5.44
CA ARG A 59 2.96 12.82 -5.14
C ARG A 59 2.39 11.91 -6.22
N ARG A 60 1.53 12.43 -7.10
CA ARG A 60 0.77 11.69 -8.14
C ARG A 60 0.87 12.33 -9.53
N GLY A 61 1.47 13.52 -9.65
CA GLY A 61 1.61 14.24 -10.93
C GLY A 61 0.40 15.13 -11.29
N PRO A 62 0.27 15.58 -12.55
CA PRO A 62 -0.81 16.46 -13.01
C PRO A 62 -2.20 15.84 -12.77
N LYS A 63 -3.16 16.66 -12.36
CA LYS A 63 -4.49 16.19 -11.94
C LYS A 63 -5.27 15.50 -13.05
N GLU A 64 -5.06 15.92 -14.29
CA GLU A 64 -5.73 15.42 -15.49
C GLU A 64 -5.34 13.97 -15.82
N GLU A 65 -4.18 13.54 -15.31
CA GLU A 65 -3.64 12.20 -15.50
C GLU A 65 -4.08 11.22 -14.40
N TRP A 66 -4.64 11.71 -13.29
CA TRP A 66 -5.06 10.86 -12.19
C TRP A 66 -6.17 9.89 -12.61
N GLY A 67 -6.15 8.72 -11.99
CA GLY A 67 -7.18 7.71 -12.17
C GLY A 67 -6.79 6.39 -11.53
N VAL A 68 -7.66 5.40 -11.73
CA VAL A 68 -7.61 4.10 -11.02
C VAL A 68 -7.56 2.91 -11.99
N VAL A 69 -7.39 3.21 -13.28
CA VAL A 69 -7.40 2.25 -14.40
C VAL A 69 -6.06 2.28 -15.15
N GLU A 70 -5.88 1.36 -16.10
CA GLU A 70 -4.72 1.32 -16.98
C GLU A 70 -4.48 2.67 -17.70
N GLY A 71 -3.20 3.05 -17.83
CA GLY A 71 -2.82 4.29 -18.51
C GLY A 71 -3.04 5.57 -17.70
N LYS A 72 -3.46 5.48 -16.44
CA LYS A 72 -3.61 6.61 -15.52
C LYS A 72 -2.54 6.62 -14.43
N ALA A 73 -2.30 7.79 -13.85
CA ALA A 73 -1.46 7.96 -12.68
C ALA A 73 -2.16 7.36 -11.46
N ARG A 74 -1.91 6.06 -11.21
CA ARG A 74 -2.50 5.28 -10.11
C ARG A 74 -1.65 5.28 -8.83
N ARG A 75 -0.34 5.55 -8.96
CA ARG A 75 0.62 5.54 -7.85
C ARG A 75 0.64 6.89 -7.14
N ILE A 76 0.56 6.87 -5.82
CA ILE A 76 0.75 8.02 -4.95
C ILE A 76 1.97 7.73 -4.07
N LYS A 77 3.07 8.44 -4.32
CA LYS A 77 4.33 8.28 -3.57
C LYS A 77 4.13 8.51 -2.08
N ASN A 78 4.82 7.78 -1.22
CA ASN A 78 4.83 7.97 0.23
C ASN A 78 5.57 9.28 0.63
N LEU A 79 5.70 9.55 1.93
CA LEU A 79 6.22 10.80 2.50
C LEU A 79 7.72 10.76 2.81
N THR A 80 8.37 9.61 2.79
CA THR A 80 9.74 9.40 3.27
C THR A 80 10.65 8.82 2.19
N GLU A 81 11.96 8.94 2.42
CA GLU A 81 12.99 8.23 1.67
C GLU A 81 13.78 7.38 2.67
N GLY A 82 14.02 6.11 2.36
CA GLY A 82 14.89 5.24 3.17
C GLY A 82 14.31 4.72 4.48
N SER A 83 12.98 4.66 4.64
CA SER A 83 12.35 4.03 5.82
C SER A 83 12.52 2.51 5.86
N GLU A 84 12.92 1.88 4.76
CA GLU A 84 13.25 0.45 4.71
C GLU A 84 14.68 0.18 5.15
N HIS A 85 14.86 -0.96 5.81
CA HIS A 85 16.17 -1.56 6.03
C HIS A 85 16.74 -2.14 4.73
N ALA A 86 18.02 -2.49 4.76
CA ALA A 86 18.72 -3.03 3.59
C ALA A 86 18.09 -4.35 3.10
N LEU A 87 18.30 -4.67 1.82
CA LEU A 87 17.85 -5.92 1.22
C LEU A 87 18.28 -7.14 2.06
N GLY A 88 17.35 -8.05 2.32
CA GLY A 88 17.58 -9.24 3.15
C GLY A 88 17.29 -9.06 4.64
N GLU A 89 17.17 -7.81 5.11
CA GLU A 89 16.81 -7.49 6.49
C GLU A 89 15.29 -7.44 6.69
N TRP A 90 14.85 -7.68 7.93
CA TRP A 90 13.44 -7.62 8.28
C TRP A 90 12.98 -6.18 8.40
N ASN A 91 11.92 -5.86 7.67
CA ASN A 91 11.14 -4.64 7.80
C ASN A 91 9.87 -4.92 8.60
N THR A 92 9.46 -3.94 9.41
CA THR A 92 8.15 -3.93 10.06
C THR A 92 7.24 -2.98 9.30
N MET A 93 5.99 -3.40 9.05
CA MET A 93 4.97 -2.52 8.48
C MET A 93 3.69 -2.59 9.32
N VAL A 94 3.12 -1.43 9.62
CA VAL A 94 1.83 -1.28 10.29
C VAL A 94 0.90 -0.54 9.34
N ILE A 95 -0.29 -1.10 9.13
CA ILE A 95 -1.35 -0.49 8.33
C ILE A 95 -2.58 -0.40 9.20
N GLU A 96 -3.08 0.81 9.41
CA GLU A 96 -4.34 1.04 10.10
C GLU A 96 -5.39 1.50 9.09
N CYS A 97 -6.51 0.78 9.04
CA CYS A 97 -7.66 1.15 8.24
C CYS A 97 -8.83 1.47 9.18
N PHE A 98 -9.26 2.73 9.20
CA PHE A 98 -10.38 3.16 10.04
C PHE A 98 -11.29 4.11 9.26
N GLN A 99 -12.56 3.73 9.10
CA GLN A 99 -13.50 4.41 8.22
C GLN A 99 -12.93 4.54 6.80
N ASP A 100 -12.79 5.76 6.30
CA ASP A 100 -12.30 6.15 4.99
C ASP A 100 -10.79 6.50 4.99
N LYS A 101 -10.07 6.14 6.05
CA LYS A 101 -8.68 6.52 6.29
C LYS A 101 -7.76 5.32 6.35
N ILE A 102 -6.56 5.51 5.80
CA ILE A 102 -5.48 4.53 5.84
C ILE A 102 -4.22 5.24 6.33
N LYS A 103 -3.64 4.78 7.44
CA LYS A 103 -2.31 5.20 7.93
C LYS A 103 -1.31 4.05 7.75
N VAL A 104 -0.09 4.39 7.37
CA VAL A 104 0.99 3.42 7.11
C VAL A 104 2.27 3.85 7.81
N TRP A 105 2.91 2.88 8.46
CA TRP A 105 4.24 3.02 9.04
C TRP A 105 5.16 1.90 8.55
N VAL A 106 6.43 2.24 8.34
CA VAL A 106 7.51 1.29 8.02
C VAL A 106 8.64 1.54 9.01
N ASN A 107 9.05 0.49 9.74
CA ASN A 107 10.13 0.58 10.76
C ASN A 107 9.93 1.68 11.82
N GLY A 108 8.68 2.03 12.10
CA GLY A 108 8.31 3.08 13.05
C GLY A 108 8.15 4.47 12.42
N ASP A 109 8.64 4.67 11.20
CA ASP A 109 8.45 5.92 10.46
C ASP A 109 7.02 6.01 9.93
N PHE A 110 6.40 7.17 10.07
CA PHE A 110 5.12 7.46 9.46
C PHE A 110 5.32 7.79 7.97
N VAL A 111 5.00 6.83 7.10
CA VAL A 111 5.34 6.94 5.67
C VAL A 111 4.16 7.38 4.83
N ASN A 112 2.91 7.10 5.23
CA ASN A 112 1.77 7.49 4.41
C ASN A 112 0.47 7.67 5.21
N TYR A 113 -0.35 8.59 4.73
CA TYR A 113 -1.71 8.78 5.19
C TYR A 113 -2.61 9.22 4.05
N GLY A 114 -3.75 8.53 3.95
CA GLY A 114 -4.81 8.87 3.02
C GLY A 114 -6.18 8.90 3.70
N TYR A 115 -7.08 9.65 3.10
CA TYR A 115 -8.44 9.89 3.54
C TYR A 115 -9.38 9.98 2.33
N ASN A 116 -10.70 9.98 2.57
CA ASN A 116 -11.70 9.86 1.50
C ASN A 116 -11.47 8.64 0.61
N ALA A 117 -11.06 7.51 1.18
CA ALA A 117 -11.01 6.26 0.45
C ALA A 117 -12.41 5.90 -0.07
N GLY A 118 -12.52 5.53 -1.34
CA GLY A 118 -13.81 5.16 -1.96
C GLY A 118 -14.49 3.96 -1.28
N GLU A 119 -13.71 3.15 -0.59
CA GLU A 119 -14.11 1.90 0.03
C GLU A 119 -13.57 1.86 1.45
N THR A 120 -14.44 1.45 2.39
CA THR A 120 -14.14 1.43 3.82
C THR A 120 -14.15 0.01 4.39
N SER A 121 -14.37 -1.01 3.55
CA SER A 121 -14.48 -2.41 3.95
C SER A 121 -14.16 -3.34 2.80
N GLY A 122 -13.57 -4.50 3.10
CA GLY A 122 -13.26 -5.54 2.14
C GLY A 122 -12.37 -6.60 2.77
N GLN A 123 -11.83 -7.48 1.94
CA GLN A 123 -10.81 -8.44 2.34
C GLN A 123 -9.45 -7.76 2.46
N ILE A 124 -8.52 -8.47 3.10
CA ILE A 124 -7.09 -8.17 3.06
C ILE A 124 -6.45 -9.25 2.20
N ALA A 125 -5.70 -8.85 1.17
CA ALA A 125 -4.97 -9.76 0.30
C ALA A 125 -3.48 -9.43 0.29
N ILE A 126 -2.66 -10.44 0.06
CA ILE A 126 -1.21 -10.31 -0.09
C ILE A 126 -0.92 -10.52 -1.58
N GLN A 127 -0.29 -9.54 -2.22
CA GLN A 127 0.25 -9.67 -3.57
C GLN A 127 1.72 -10.08 -3.48
N ALA A 128 2.18 -10.87 -4.46
CA ALA A 128 3.57 -11.24 -4.63
C ALA A 128 3.88 -11.28 -6.13
N GLU A 129 4.98 -10.65 -6.55
CA GLU A 129 5.30 -10.48 -7.97
C GLU A 129 6.78 -10.75 -8.24
N GLY A 130 7.05 -11.97 -8.71
CA GLY A 130 8.36 -12.41 -9.23
C GLY A 130 9.38 -12.78 -8.15
N ALA A 131 9.63 -11.88 -7.20
CA ALA A 131 10.67 -12.05 -6.20
C ALA A 131 10.21 -12.84 -4.96
N GLU A 132 11.14 -13.55 -4.34
CA GLU A 132 10.88 -14.29 -3.11
C GLU A 132 10.77 -13.34 -1.90
N VAL A 133 9.57 -13.26 -1.33
CA VAL A 133 9.25 -12.50 -0.11
C VAL A 133 8.92 -13.46 1.03
N ALA A 134 9.50 -13.23 2.20
CA ALA A 134 9.21 -13.96 3.41
C ALA A 134 8.45 -13.08 4.39
N PHE A 135 7.39 -13.62 4.99
CA PHE A 135 6.65 -13.01 6.08
C PHE A 135 6.90 -13.79 7.36
N LYS A 136 7.29 -13.09 8.43
CA LYS A 136 7.42 -13.72 9.76
C LYS A 136 6.09 -13.74 10.49
N THR A 137 5.38 -12.62 10.46
CA THR A 137 4.14 -12.41 11.20
C THR A 137 3.16 -11.58 10.39
N LEU A 138 1.87 -11.97 10.41
CA LEU A 138 0.76 -11.21 9.87
C LEU A 138 -0.39 -11.21 10.89
N ASN A 139 -0.38 -10.21 11.77
CA ASN A 139 -1.39 -10.07 12.82
C ASN A 139 -2.49 -9.10 12.37
N LEU A 140 -3.75 -9.52 12.50
CA LEU A 140 -4.92 -8.67 12.26
C LEU A 140 -5.57 -8.36 13.60
N THR A 141 -5.68 -7.07 13.92
CA THR A 141 -6.29 -6.59 15.16
C THR A 141 -7.40 -5.60 14.82
N PRO A 142 -8.65 -5.83 15.30
CA PRO A 142 -9.69 -4.83 15.17
C PRO A 142 -9.31 -3.51 15.86
N ILE A 143 -9.58 -2.39 15.23
CA ILE A 143 -9.35 -1.05 15.78
C ILE A 143 -10.65 -0.25 15.85
N PHE A 144 -10.73 0.67 16.81
CA PHE A 144 -11.90 1.55 17.02
C PHE A 144 -11.57 3.03 16.84
N ARG A 145 -10.30 3.35 16.59
CA ARG A 145 -9.75 4.66 16.23
C ARG A 145 -8.39 4.44 15.58
N LEU A 146 -7.90 5.44 14.84
CA LEU A 146 -6.49 5.49 14.44
C LEU A 146 -5.60 5.73 15.68
N SER A 147 -4.37 5.24 15.64
CA SER A 147 -3.33 5.67 16.60
C SER A 147 -3.01 7.15 16.43
N GLU A 148 -2.54 7.75 17.52
CA GLU A 148 -2.11 9.16 17.57
C GLU A 148 -0.83 9.34 16.75
#